data_AF-A0A970BL71-F1
#
_entry.id   AF-A0A970BL71-F1
#
_cell.length_a   1.000
_cell.length_b   1.000
_cell.length_c   1.000
_cell.angle_alpha   90.00
_cell.angle_beta   90.00
_cell.angle_gamma   90.00
#
_symmetry.space_group_name_H-M   'P 1'
#
loop_
_entity.id
_entity.type
_entity.pdbx_description
1 polymer ?
#
loop_
_entity_poly.entity_id
_entity_poly.type
_entity_poly.pdbx_seq_one_letter_code
_entity_poly.pdbx_strand_id
1 'polypeptide(L)' 'TGVITLPEGVEMVMPGDNVNMEIELITPIAIEEGLRFAIREG' A
#
# COMPACT_ATOMS: atom_id res chain seq x y z
N THR A 1 -4.12 10.33 1.05
CA THR A 1 -2.88 10.04 1.81
C THR A 1 -3.16 8.91 2.77
N GLY A 2 -2.19 8.01 2.97
CA GLY A 2 -2.31 6.84 3.84
C GLY A 2 -0.93 6.42 4.34
N VAL A 3 -0.89 5.58 5.36
CA VAL A 3 0.35 5.02 5.93
C VAL A 3 0.50 3.59 5.40
N ILE A 4 1.73 3.24 5.00
CA ILE A 4 2.05 1.89 4.50
C ILE A 4 2.87 1.17 5.55
N THR A 5 2.51 -0.08 5.83
CA THR A 5 3.28 -1.00 6.66
C THR A 5 3.83 -2.12 5.79
N LEU A 6 5.15 -2.27 5.78
CA LEU A 6 5.82 -3.36 5.09
C LEU A 6 5.88 -4.62 5.97
N PRO A 7 5.96 -5.82 5.37
CA PRO A 7 6.15 -7.05 6.11
C PRO A 7 7.41 -7.02 6.99
N GLU A 8 7.39 -7.77 8.10
CA GLU A 8 8.53 -7.88 9.00
C GLU A 8 9.80 -8.32 8.24
N GLY A 9 10.92 -7.62 8.49
CA GLY A 9 12.20 -7.86 7.81
C GLY A 9 12.33 -7.22 6.42
N VAL A 10 11.28 -6.56 5.90
CA VAL A 10 11.36 -5.79 4.65
C VAL A 10 11.58 -4.32 4.98
N GLU A 11 12.80 -3.84 4.83
CA GLU A 11 13.17 -2.44 5.12
C GLU A 11 12.86 -1.48 3.97
N MET A 12 12.86 -1.96 2.73
CA MET A 12 12.68 -1.14 1.52
C MET A 12 12.05 -1.94 0.40
N VAL A 13 11.27 -1.27 -0.44
CA VAL A 13 10.72 -1.81 -1.70
C VAL A 13 11.39 -1.08 -2.86
N MET A 14 11.91 -1.82 -3.85
CA MET A 14 12.61 -1.24 -4.99
C MET A 14 11.67 -1.08 -6.20
N PRO A 15 11.96 -0.13 -7.12
CA PRO A 15 11.19 -0.01 -8.36
C PRO A 15 11.20 -1.31 -9.17
N GLY A 16 10.02 -1.82 -9.48
CA GLY A 16 9.83 -3.08 -10.23
C GLY A 16 9.48 -4.28 -9.35
N ASP A 17 9.53 -4.15 -8.02
CA ASP A 17 9.15 -5.22 -7.11
C ASP A 17 7.63 -5.42 -7.05
N ASN A 18 7.21 -6.67 -6.88
CA ASN A 18 5.85 -7.04 -6.50
C ASN A 18 5.87 -7.43 -5.02
N VAL A 19 5.09 -6.73 -4.20
CA VAL A 19 5.09 -6.90 -2.74
C VAL A 19 3.67 -6.86 -2.18
N ASN A 20 3.44 -7.65 -1.15
CA ASN A 20 2.22 -7.56 -0.33
C ASN A 20 2.50 -6.59 0.82
N MET A 21 1.59 -5.63 1.04
CA MET A 21 1.72 -4.60 2.07
C MET A 21 0.36 -4.28 2.68
N GLU A 22 0.38 -3.76 3.90
CA GLU A 22 -0.81 -3.23 4.56
C GLU A 22 -0.85 -1.70 4.39
N ILE A 23 -2.05 -1.17 4.16
CA ILE A 23 -2.27 0.26 3.94
C ILE A 23 -3.39 0.74 4.86
N GLU A 24 -3.08 1.74 5.69
CA GLU A 24 -4.06 2.45 6.51
C GLU A 24 -4.43 3.78 5.85
N LEU A 25 -5.71 3.94 5.50
CA LEU A 25 -6.23 5.15 4.88
C LEU A 25 -6.66 6.16 5.94
N ILE A 26 -6.27 7.42 5.78
CA ILE A 26 -6.68 8.50 6.70
C ILE A 26 -8.19 8.75 6.66
N THR A 27 -8.79 8.56 5.47
CA THR A 27 -10.23 8.71 5.26
C THR A 27 -10.82 7.38 4.83
N PRO A 28 -11.97 6.97 5.39
CA PRO A 28 -12.63 5.74 4.98
C PRO A 28 -13.09 5.86 3.53
N ILE A 29 -12.80 4.82 2.74
CA ILE A 29 -13.22 4.67 1.35
C ILE A 29 -13.87 3.30 1.22
N ALA A 30 -14.95 3.20 0.44
CA ALA A 30 -15.54 1.91 0.12
C ALA A 30 -14.56 1.09 -0.73
N ILE A 31 -14.16 -0.08 -0.23
CA ILE A 31 -13.19 -0.98 -0.87
C ILE A 31 -13.75 -2.40 -0.80
N GLU A 32 -13.47 -3.18 -1.83
CA GLU A 32 -13.78 -4.60 -1.93
C GLU A 32 -12.54 -5.41 -2.32
N GLU A 33 -12.57 -6.71 -2.06
CA GLU A 33 -11.48 -7.62 -2.42
C GLU A 33 -11.26 -7.65 -3.95
N GLY A 34 -10.00 -7.50 -4.37
CA GLY A 34 -9.63 -7.50 -5.79
C GLY A 34 -9.74 -6.13 -6.48
N LEU A 35 -10.22 -5.08 -5.80
CA LEU A 35 -10.23 -3.71 -6.32
C LEU A 35 -8.81 -3.24 -6.65
N ARG A 36 -8.61 -2.73 -7.87
CA ARG A 36 -7.32 -2.18 -8.31
C ARG A 36 -7.25 -0.68 -8.04
N PHE A 37 -6.12 -0.22 -7.53
CA PHE A 37 -5.83 1.19 -7.28
C PHE A 37 -4.40 1.55 -7.73
N ALA A 38 -4.07 2.83 -7.71
CA ALA A 38 -2.74 3.34 -8.00
C ALA A 38 -2.24 4.19 -6.83
N ILE A 39 -0.96 4.03 -6.47
CA ILE A 39 -0.29 4.84 -5.47
C ILE A 39 0.41 6.01 -6.17
N ARG A 40 0.26 7.23 -5.65
CA ARG A 40 0.95 8.43 -6.11
C ARG A 40 1.50 9.17 -4.90
N GLU A 41 2.76 9.58 -4.98
CA GLU A 41 3.40 10.48 -4.02
C GLU A 41 3.29 11.92 -4.55
N GLY A 42 3.07 12.88 -3.64
CA GLY A 42 3.03 14.31 -3.93
C GLY A 42 3.39 15.13 -2.69
#